data_AF-I0ELM2-F1
#
_entry.id   AF-I0ELM2-F1
#
_cell.length_a   1.000
_cell.length_b   1.000
_cell.length_c   1.000
_cell.angle_alpha   90.00
_cell.angle_beta   90.00
_cell.angle_gamma   90.00
#
_symmetry.space_group_name_H-M   'P 1'
#
loop_
_entity.id
_entity.type
_entity.pdbx_description
1 polymer ?
#
loop_
_entity_poly.entity_id
_entity_poly.type
_entity_poly.pdbx_seq_one_letter_code
_entity_poly.pdbx_strand_id
1 'polypeptide(L)'
;MKRLVILPRNSLLKGFNRYHKQILETEIKDSVVSLSITESGGYYLLNDEEVFCVCKGVGFLEYKDYSKNLDFTRLLPFVVEDYLFKAKEPEDKSQLKLLREFLEVYEKNIQKNELYLNPPYFEKLESELLRQ
;
A
#
# COMPACT_ATOMS: atom_id res chain seq x y z
N MET A 1 12.35 1.15 -8.68
CA MET A 1 12.57 1.75 -7.34
C MET A 1 12.44 0.65 -6.29
N LYS A 2 13.24 0.69 -5.22
CA LYS A 2 13.21 -0.32 -4.14
C LYS A 2 12.93 0.34 -2.79
N ARG A 3 12.42 -0.44 -1.84
CA ARG A 3 12.20 -0.03 -0.45
C ARG A 3 12.72 -1.11 0.49
N LEU A 4 13.23 -0.68 1.64
CA LEU A 4 13.62 -1.60 2.71
C LEU A 4 12.37 -2.10 3.44
N VAL A 5 12.25 -3.42 3.59
CA VAL A 5 11.09 -4.09 4.17
C VAL A 5 11.58 -4.94 5.34
N ILE A 6 10.90 -4.82 6.48
CA ILE A 6 11.14 -5.63 7.67
C ILE A 6 10.37 -6.94 7.51
N LEU A 7 11.10 -8.05 7.63
CA LEU A 7 10.59 -9.41 7.49
C LEU A 7 11.09 -10.29 8.64
N PRO A 8 10.35 -11.35 9.01
CA PRO A 8 10.84 -12.37 9.93
C PRO A 8 12.10 -13.05 9.37
N ARG A 9 13.10 -13.26 10.21
CA ARG A 9 14.34 -13.96 9.83
C ARG A 9 14.07 -15.42 9.48
N ASN A 10 14.94 -15.99 8.65
CA ASN A 10 14.88 -17.36 8.17
C ASN A 10 13.57 -17.69 7.46
N SER A 11 13.02 -16.73 6.72
CA SER A 11 11.78 -16.91 5.95
C SER A 11 12.07 -17.13 4.47
N LEU A 12 11.24 -17.93 3.80
CA LEU A 12 11.24 -18.03 2.35
C LEU A 12 10.40 -16.91 1.76
N LEU A 13 11.00 -16.11 0.87
CA LEU A 13 10.32 -15.04 0.15
C LEU A 13 10.19 -15.40 -1.32
N LYS A 14 8.95 -15.43 -1.82
CA LYS A 14 8.64 -15.54 -3.25
C LYS A 14 8.02 -14.24 -3.75
N GLY A 15 8.34 -13.85 -4.98
CA GLY A 15 7.77 -12.66 -5.63
C GLY A 15 7.07 -13.05 -6.92
N PHE A 16 5.90 -12.46 -7.16
CA PHE A 16 5.04 -12.75 -8.30
C PHE A 16 4.68 -11.47 -9.05
N ASN A 17 4.63 -11.56 -10.38
CA ASN A 17 4.14 -10.47 -11.21
C ASN A 17 2.60 -10.51 -11.34
N ARG A 18 2.04 -9.53 -12.07
CA ARG A 18 0.59 -9.43 -12.33
C ARG A 18 -0.06 -10.62 -13.04
N TYR A 19 0.74 -11.53 -13.60
CA TYR A 19 0.29 -12.73 -14.30
C TYR A 19 0.47 -13.99 -13.43
N HIS A 20 0.70 -13.83 -12.12
CA HIS A 20 1.00 -14.91 -11.18
C HIS A 20 2.24 -15.74 -11.54
N LYS A 21 3.12 -15.21 -12.39
CA LYS A 21 4.42 -15.85 -12.67
C LYS A 21 5.39 -15.48 -11.57
N GLN A 22 6.02 -16.50 -10.97
CA GLN A 22 7.10 -16.31 -10.02
C GLN A 22 8.31 -15.66 -10.71
N ILE A 23 8.81 -14.58 -10.12
CA ILE A 23 9.95 -13.78 -10.61
C ILE A 23 11.08 -13.67 -9.59
N LEU A 24 10.82 -14.10 -8.34
CA LEU A 24 11.79 -14.09 -7.25
C LEU A 24 11.52 -15.29 -6.34
N GLU A 25 12.58 -15.92 -5.85
CA GLU A 25 12.56 -16.86 -4.73
C GLU A 25 13.88 -16.73 -3.99
N THR A 26 13.84 -16.48 -2.67
CA THR A 26 15.04 -16.27 -1.87
C THR A 26 14.78 -16.50 -0.38
N GLU A 27 15.78 -17.01 0.33
CA GLU A 27 15.74 -17.12 1.79
C GLU A 27 16.24 -15.82 2.44
N ILE A 28 15.43 -15.32 3.37
CA ILE A 28 15.69 -14.10 4.12
C ILE A 28 16.52 -14.43 5.35
N LYS A 29 17.80 -14.07 5.31
CA LYS A 29 18.72 -14.23 6.46
C LYS A 29 18.64 -13.05 7.44
N ASP A 30 18.58 -11.84 6.89
CA ASP A 30 18.46 -10.60 7.66
C ASP A 30 17.01 -10.17 7.80
N SER A 31 16.67 -9.50 8.90
CA SER A 31 15.30 -9.03 9.12
C SER A 31 14.92 -7.81 8.27
N VAL A 32 15.84 -7.28 7.44
CA VAL A 32 15.59 -6.11 6.58
C VAL A 32 16.08 -6.42 5.17
N VAL A 33 15.20 -6.27 4.19
CA VAL A 33 15.46 -6.66 2.79
C VAL A 33 15.07 -5.54 1.84
N SER A 34 15.90 -5.29 0.82
CA SER A 34 15.59 -4.31 -0.23
C SER A 34 14.74 -4.95 -1.35
N LEU A 35 13.44 -4.67 -1.33
CA LEU A 35 12.48 -5.20 -2.30
C LEU A 35 12.02 -4.14 -3.31
N SER A 36 11.67 -4.60 -4.51
CA SER A 36 11.09 -3.72 -5.53
C SER A 36 9.68 -3.32 -5.13
N ILE A 37 9.31 -2.09 -5.47
CA ILE A 37 7.91 -1.65 -5.36
C ILE A 37 7.05 -2.54 -6.26
N THR A 38 5.93 -3.03 -5.73
CA THR A 38 4.99 -3.88 -6.45
C THR A 38 4.22 -3.05 -7.47
N GLU A 39 4.31 -3.44 -8.74
CA GLU A 39 3.44 -2.92 -9.80
C GLU A 39 2.00 -3.45 -9.63
N SER A 40 1.03 -2.85 -10.33
CA SER A 40 -0.37 -3.25 -10.26
C SER A 40 -0.55 -4.76 -10.52
N GLY A 41 -1.07 -5.47 -9.52
CA GLY A 41 -1.30 -6.93 -9.55
C GLY A 41 -0.10 -7.80 -9.14
N GLY A 42 1.09 -7.24 -8.93
CA GLY A 42 2.23 -7.96 -8.34
C GLY A 42 2.14 -8.05 -6.82
N TYR A 43 2.78 -9.07 -6.24
CA TYR A 43 2.81 -9.31 -4.79
C TYR A 43 4.02 -10.15 -4.39
N TYR A 44 4.29 -10.17 -3.08
CA TYR A 44 5.22 -11.06 -2.42
C TYR A 44 4.47 -12.06 -1.54
N LEU A 45 5.02 -13.25 -1.40
CA LEU A 45 4.52 -14.32 -0.56
C LEU A 45 5.64 -14.75 0.39
N LEU A 46 5.36 -14.68 1.69
CA LEU A 46 6.27 -15.07 2.75
C LEU A 46 5.87 -16.44 3.29
N ASN A 47 6.82 -17.37 3.36
CA ASN A 47 6.64 -18.74 3.85
C ASN A 47 5.45 -19.48 3.21
N ASP A 48 5.15 -19.17 1.96
CA ASP A 48 4.01 -19.73 1.23
C ASP A 48 2.61 -19.44 1.82
N GLU A 49 2.52 -18.51 2.78
CA GLU A 49 1.27 -18.22 3.52
C GLU A 49 0.87 -16.73 3.49
N GLU A 50 1.79 -15.82 3.85
CA GLU A 50 1.46 -14.41 4.05
C GLU A 50 1.73 -13.59 2.79
N VAL A 51 0.68 -13.02 2.20
CA VAL A 51 0.76 -12.12 1.04
C VAL A 51 0.97 -10.68 1.50
N PHE A 52 1.92 -10.00 0.88
CA PHE A 52 2.10 -8.56 1.06
C PHE A 52 2.58 -7.88 -0.22
N CYS A 53 2.53 -6.56 -0.21
CA CYS A 53 2.93 -5.70 -1.31
C CYS A 53 3.96 -4.67 -0.83
N VAL A 54 4.57 -3.93 -1.76
CA VAL A 54 5.55 -2.90 -1.42
C VAL A 54 5.17 -1.63 -2.16
N CYS A 55 4.76 -0.58 -1.44
CA CYS A 55 4.52 0.75 -2.01
C CYS A 55 5.66 1.73 -1.71
N LYS A 56 5.61 2.92 -2.33
CA LYS A 56 6.48 4.04 -1.96
C LYS A 56 6.21 4.48 -0.53
N GLY A 57 7.12 5.25 0.05
CA GLY A 57 6.97 5.85 1.36
C GLY A 57 8.31 6.02 2.06
N VAL A 58 8.28 6.68 3.21
CA VAL A 58 9.43 6.92 4.07
C VAL A 58 9.60 5.75 5.05
N GLY A 59 10.84 5.51 5.50
CA GLY A 59 11.14 4.49 6.47
C GLY A 59 11.07 3.05 5.96
N PHE A 60 11.30 2.11 6.87
CA PHE A 60 11.23 0.67 6.59
C PHE A 60 9.78 0.21 6.63
N LEU A 61 9.35 -0.51 5.60
CA LEU A 61 8.00 -1.06 5.55
C LEU A 61 7.90 -2.32 6.41
N GLU A 62 7.03 -2.31 7.41
CA GLU A 62 6.58 -3.55 8.06
C GLU A 62 5.68 -4.30 7.08
N TYR A 63 6.03 -5.53 6.69
CA TYR A 63 5.32 -6.23 5.62
C TYR A 63 3.81 -6.39 5.89
N LYS A 64 3.40 -6.49 7.16
CA LYS A 64 2.00 -6.58 7.57
C LYS A 64 1.20 -5.29 7.39
N ASP A 65 1.87 -4.14 7.37
CA ASP A 65 1.19 -2.85 7.19
C ASP A 65 0.70 -2.65 5.75
N TYR A 66 1.12 -3.48 4.79
CA TYR A 66 0.73 -3.34 3.38
C TYR A 66 0.43 -4.69 2.73
N SER A 67 -0.55 -5.41 3.29
CA SER A 67 -1.01 -6.72 2.82
C SER A 67 -1.74 -6.70 1.47
N LYS A 68 -2.14 -5.52 0.98
CA LYS A 68 -2.88 -5.33 -0.27
C LYS A 68 -2.20 -4.28 -1.14
N ASN A 69 -2.23 -4.49 -2.46
CA ASN A 69 -1.76 -3.52 -3.44
C ASN A 69 -2.84 -2.44 -3.63
N LEU A 70 -2.82 -1.42 -2.79
CA LEU A 70 -3.78 -0.31 -2.85
C LEU A 70 -3.49 0.57 -4.07
N ASP A 71 -4.53 1.08 -4.72
CA ASP A 71 -4.44 2.02 -5.83
C ASP A 71 -5.64 2.98 -5.80
N PHE A 72 -5.36 4.27 -5.65
CA PHE A 72 -6.39 5.29 -5.50
C PHE A 72 -6.73 6.01 -6.81
N THR A 73 -6.24 5.55 -7.96
CA THR A 73 -6.51 6.17 -9.28
C THR A 73 -8.01 6.25 -9.60
N ARG A 74 -8.82 5.40 -8.97
CA ARG A 74 -10.28 5.36 -9.15
C ARG A 74 -11.07 6.04 -8.04
N LEU A 75 -10.41 6.53 -6.98
CA LEU A 75 -11.07 7.27 -5.91
C LEU A 75 -11.32 8.70 -6.39
N LEU A 76 -12.57 9.14 -6.33
CA LEU A 76 -12.96 10.46 -6.80
C LEU A 76 -12.69 11.52 -5.72
N PRO A 77 -12.06 12.66 -6.02
CA PRO A 77 -11.76 13.70 -5.03
C PRO A 77 -12.99 14.17 -4.25
N PHE A 78 -14.10 14.43 -4.95
CA PHE A 78 -15.34 14.89 -4.33
C PHE A 78 -15.92 13.88 -3.33
N VAL A 79 -15.63 12.58 -3.46
CA VAL A 79 -16.06 11.56 -2.48
C VAL A 79 -15.34 11.77 -1.16
N VAL A 80 -14.05 12.09 -1.21
CA VAL A 80 -13.25 12.39 -0.03
C VAL A 80 -13.71 13.70 0.60
N GLU A 81 -13.96 14.74 -0.19
CA GLU A 81 -14.50 16.01 0.31
C GLU A 81 -15.87 15.87 0.96
N ASP A 82 -16.83 15.22 0.29
CA ASP A 82 -18.18 15.01 0.82
C ASP A 82 -18.10 14.27 2.17
N TYR A 83 -17.18 13.31 2.29
CA TYR A 83 -16.95 12.62 3.55
C TYR A 83 -16.35 13.54 4.62
N LEU A 84 -15.26 14.25 4.31
CA LEU A 84 -14.54 15.07 5.28
C LEU A 84 -15.33 16.30 5.75
N PHE A 85 -16.04 16.97 4.84
CA PHE A 85 -16.74 18.23 5.12
C PHE A 85 -18.22 18.05 5.47
N LYS A 86 -18.87 17.03 4.94
CA LYS A 86 -20.33 16.82 5.10
C LYS A 86 -20.67 15.54 5.87
N ALA A 87 -19.67 14.76 6.29
CA ALA A 87 -19.86 13.44 6.90
C ALA A 87 -20.75 12.52 6.05
N LYS A 88 -20.69 12.68 4.72
CA LYS A 88 -21.53 11.95 3.76
C LYS A 88 -20.76 10.80 3.15
N GLU A 89 -21.20 9.57 3.39
CA GLU A 89 -20.65 8.39 2.73
C GLU A 89 -21.15 8.27 1.27
N PRO A 90 -20.31 7.78 0.33
CA PRO A 90 -20.75 7.49 -1.03
C PRO A 90 -21.69 6.27 -1.06
N GLU A 91 -22.74 6.34 -1.89
CA GLU A 91 -23.64 5.20 -2.13
C GLU A 91 -22.96 4.10 -2.97
N ASP A 92 -21.99 4.48 -3.80
CA ASP A 92 -21.19 3.53 -4.57
C ASP A 92 -20.26 2.74 -3.63
N LYS A 93 -20.49 1.43 -3.57
CA LYS A 93 -19.73 0.51 -2.70
C LYS A 93 -18.24 0.45 -3.02
N SER A 94 -17.86 0.67 -4.28
CA SER A 94 -16.45 0.68 -4.70
C SER A 94 -15.76 1.96 -4.21
N GLN A 95 -16.43 3.11 -4.32
CA GLN A 95 -15.95 4.38 -3.77
C GLN A 95 -15.87 4.32 -2.24
N LEU A 96 -16.88 3.75 -1.56
CA LEU A 96 -16.85 3.58 -0.11
C LEU A 96 -15.66 2.73 0.34
N LYS A 97 -15.38 1.65 -0.39
CA LYS A 97 -14.21 0.80 -0.11
C LYS A 97 -12.91 1.58 -0.29
N LEU A 98 -12.72 2.26 -1.42
CA LEU A 98 -11.51 3.03 -1.69
C LEU A 98 -11.32 4.18 -0.69
N LEU A 99 -12.40 4.85 -0.30
CA LEU A 99 -12.39 5.89 0.73
C LEU A 99 -11.90 5.34 2.07
N ARG A 100 -12.41 4.19 2.52
CA ARG A 100 -11.96 3.55 3.75
C ARG A 100 -10.48 3.15 3.68
N GLU A 101 -10.06 2.53 2.59
CA GLU A 101 -8.66 2.16 2.36
C GLU A 101 -7.74 3.40 2.33
N PHE A 102 -8.22 4.53 1.79
CA PHE A 102 -7.51 5.80 1.77
C PHE A 102 -7.36 6.40 3.17
N LEU A 103 -8.42 6.38 3.98
CA LEU A 103 -8.39 6.84 5.37
C LEU A 103 -7.51 5.95 6.26
N GLU A 104 -7.49 4.64 6.04
CA GLU A 104 -6.57 3.70 6.73
C GLU A 104 -5.10 4.02 6.45
N VAL A 105 -4.77 4.39 5.20
CA VAL A 105 -3.42 4.86 4.84
C VAL A 105 -3.08 6.15 5.56
N TYR A 106 -4.01 7.11 5.62
CA TYR A 106 -3.82 8.36 6.37
C TYR A 106 -3.56 8.12 7.85
N GLU A 107 -4.39 7.31 8.50
CA GLU A 107 -4.24 6.96 9.91
C GLU A 107 -2.87 6.31 10.17
N LYS A 108 -2.44 5.39 9.29
CA LYS A 108 -1.12 4.76 9.40
C LYS A 108 0.02 5.78 9.23
N ASN A 109 -0.10 6.72 8.29
CA ASN A 109 0.89 7.78 8.08
C ASN A 109 0.98 8.71 9.30
N ILE A 110 -0.15 9.07 9.91
CA ILE A 110 -0.20 9.84 11.16
C ILE A 110 0.48 9.07 12.29
N GLN A 111 0.17 7.79 12.47
CA GLN A 111 0.78 6.94 13.50
C GLN A 111 2.30 6.84 13.37
N LYS A 112 2.82 6.88 12.15
CA LYS A 112 4.26 6.84 11.86
C LYS A 112 4.89 8.24 11.82
N ASN A 113 4.07 9.29 11.88
CA ASN A 113 4.47 10.70 11.83
C ASN A 113 5.28 11.06 10.56
N GLU A 114 5.01 10.38 9.45
CA GLU A 114 5.67 10.56 8.15
C GLU A 114 4.80 10.02 7.01
N LEU A 115 5.16 10.29 5.75
CA LEU A 115 4.53 9.68 4.57
C LEU A 115 4.97 8.21 4.43
N TYR A 116 4.55 7.38 5.38
CA TYR A 116 5.00 6.00 5.54
C TYR A 116 4.45 5.06 4.46
N LEU A 117 3.17 5.18 4.11
CA LEU A 117 2.53 4.50 3.00
C LEU A 117 2.16 5.54 1.95
N ASN A 118 2.73 5.38 0.76
CA ASN A 118 2.39 6.18 -0.41
C ASN A 118 2.03 5.26 -1.60
N PRO A 119 0.82 4.69 -1.58
CA PRO A 119 0.28 3.93 -2.71
C PRO A 119 0.11 4.80 -3.97
N PRO A 120 0.00 4.18 -5.15
CA PRO A 120 -0.38 4.88 -6.37
C PRO A 120 -1.56 5.85 -6.17
N TYR A 121 -1.37 7.07 -6.67
CA TYR A 121 -2.35 8.18 -6.64
C TYR A 121 -2.64 8.81 -5.27
N PHE A 122 -2.05 8.35 -4.17
CA PHE A 122 -2.29 8.92 -2.83
C PHE A 122 -1.94 10.41 -2.73
N GLU A 123 -0.67 10.79 -2.91
CA GLU A 123 -0.22 12.21 -2.86
C GLU A 123 -0.91 13.11 -3.89
N LYS A 124 -1.24 12.54 -5.06
CA LYS A 124 -1.93 13.29 -6.13
C LYS A 124 -3.34 13.66 -5.69
N LEU A 125 -4.04 12.74 -5.04
CA LEU A 125 -5.36 13.00 -4.47
C LEU A 125 -5.28 14.07 -3.38
N GLU A 126 -4.30 14.00 -2.47
CA GLU A 126 -4.08 15.07 -1.47
C GLU A 126 -3.88 16.44 -2.12
N SER A 127 -3.06 16.50 -3.17
CA SER A 127 -2.80 17.74 -3.90
C SER A 127 -4.06 18.28 -4.60
N GLU A 128 -4.95 17.43 -5.07
CA GLU A 128 -6.24 17.83 -5.67
C GLU A 128 -7.21 18.38 -4.62
N LEU A 129 -7.22 17.80 -3.42
CA LEU A 129 -8.03 18.28 -2.29
C LEU A 129 -7.59 19.66 -1.79
N LEU A 130 -6.31 19.99 -1.87
CA LEU A 130 -5.76 21.29 -1.43
C LEU A 130 -5.90 22.43 -2.46
N ARG A 131 -6.23 22.12 -3.73
CA ARG A 131 -6.29 23.10 -4.83
C ARG A 131 -7.68 23.66 -5.10
N GLN A 132 -8.62 23.46 -4.17
CA GLN A 132 -10.02 23.86 -4.32
C GLN A 132 -10.33 25.22 -3.74
#